data_AF-X1M832-F1
#
_entry.id   AF-X1M832-F1
#
_cell.length_a   1.000
_cell.length_b   1.000
_cell.length_c   1.000
_cell.angle_alpha   90.00
_cell.angle_beta   90.00
_cell.angle_gamma   90.00
#
_symmetry.space_group_name_H-M   'P 1'
#
loop_
_entity.id
_entity.type
_entity.pdbx_description
1 polymer ?
#
loop_
_entity_poly.entity_id
_entity_poly.type
_entity_poly.pdbx_seq_one_letter_code
_entity_poly.pdbx_strand_id
1 'polypeptide(L)'
;MLPGGTGDNTDGSTNFIPRMGYEALARGYKHVVDTIYSPKSYYERIITFLKEYEPGTKTKLKFSLLHLIALVRSTWVLGVKEKGRMYYWKLVAWTLLKKPKTFPLSMTLAVQGFHFRKVAQKIRAPFTSGVPGWSKQQS
;
A
#
# COMPACT_ATOMS: atom_id res chain seq x y z
N MET A 1 4.64 9.85 -28.32
CA MET A 1 3.75 9.38 -27.23
C MET A 1 3.02 8.15 -27.75
N LEU A 2 3.09 7.02 -27.06
CA LEU A 2 2.32 5.83 -27.45
C LEU A 2 0.84 6.08 -27.12
N PRO A 3 -0.10 5.72 -28.01
CA PRO A 3 -1.52 5.93 -27.75
C PRO A 3 -1.99 4.97 -26.65
N GLY A 4 -2.55 5.51 -25.56
CA GLY A 4 -3.39 4.73 -24.63
C GLY A 4 -2.78 4.27 -23.29
N GLY A 5 -1.67 4.85 -22.80
CA GLY A 5 -1.18 4.54 -21.46
C GLY A 5 -2.09 5.10 -20.36
N THR A 6 -2.85 4.25 -19.67
CA THR A 6 -3.73 4.63 -18.55
C THR A 6 -2.94 5.08 -17.31
N GLY A 7 -1.65 4.74 -17.22
CA GLY A 7 -0.81 4.97 -16.05
C GLY A 7 -1.12 4.05 -14.87
N ASP A 8 -2.01 3.06 -15.06
CA ASP A 8 -2.37 2.09 -14.03
C ASP A 8 -1.39 0.91 -14.03
N ASN A 9 -0.38 0.97 -13.15
CA ASN A 9 0.59 -0.11 -12.97
C ASN A 9 0.02 -1.37 -12.30
N THR A 10 -1.29 -1.39 -12.01
CA THR A 10 -1.99 -2.50 -11.34
C THR A 10 -3.11 -3.09 -12.19
N ASP A 11 -3.17 -2.77 -13.49
CA ASP A 11 -4.13 -3.31 -14.45
C ASP A 11 -3.90 -4.80 -14.80
N GLY A 12 -2.70 -5.30 -14.47
CA GLY A 12 -2.21 -6.66 -14.69
C GLY A 12 -2.13 -7.09 -16.16
N SER A 13 -1.98 -6.13 -17.05
CA SER A 13 -1.44 -6.38 -18.39
C SER A 13 0.01 -6.88 -18.29
N THR A 14 0.43 -7.74 -19.23
CA THR A 14 1.81 -8.22 -19.33
C THR A 14 2.34 -8.01 -20.74
N ASN A 15 3.63 -7.67 -20.86
CA ASN A 15 4.36 -7.59 -22.12
C ASN A 15 5.16 -8.87 -22.45
N PHE A 16 4.90 -9.96 -21.73
CA PHE A 16 5.55 -11.26 -21.89
C PHE A 16 4.56 -12.41 -21.73
N ILE A 17 4.94 -13.60 -22.22
CA ILE A 17 4.19 -14.84 -22.07
C ILE A 17 4.69 -15.59 -20.83
N PRO A 18 3.90 -15.69 -19.74
CA PRO A 18 4.33 -16.35 -18.52
C PRO A 18 4.39 -17.87 -18.68
N ARG A 19 5.53 -18.48 -18.33
CA ARG A 19 5.71 -19.95 -18.37
C ARG A 19 4.75 -20.72 -17.45
N MET A 20 4.35 -20.11 -16.33
CA MET A 20 3.38 -20.70 -15.39
C MET A 20 1.91 -20.55 -15.82
N GLY A 21 1.66 -19.95 -16.98
CA GLY A 21 0.33 -19.55 -17.41
C GLY A 21 -0.12 -18.25 -16.75
N TYR A 22 -0.95 -17.48 -17.47
CA TYR A 22 -1.38 -16.16 -17.05
C TYR A 22 -2.24 -16.19 -15.78
N GLU A 23 -3.12 -17.19 -15.65
CA GLU A 23 -3.96 -17.30 -14.46
C GLU A 23 -3.15 -17.56 -13.18
N ALA A 24 -2.13 -18.42 -13.24
CA ALA A 24 -1.29 -18.72 -12.09
C ALA A 24 -0.47 -17.48 -11.68
N LEU A 25 0.05 -16.74 -12.66
CA LEU A 25 0.71 -15.45 -12.43
C LEU A 25 -0.23 -14.46 -11.74
N ALA A 26 -1.42 -14.26 -12.29
CA ALA A 26 -2.43 -13.36 -11.76
C ALA A 26 -2.85 -13.71 -10.32
N ARG A 27 -3.10 -15.01 -10.04
CA ARG A 27 -3.41 -15.50 -8.70
C ARG A 27 -2.26 -15.26 -7.72
N GLY A 28 -1.02 -15.55 -8.13
CA GLY A 28 0.18 -15.33 -7.32
C GLY A 28 0.39 -13.85 -7.00
N TYR A 29 0.28 -12.98 -8.00
CA TYR A 29 0.37 -11.53 -7.83
C TYR A 29 -0.65 -11.01 -6.82
N LYS A 30 -1.94 -11.38 -7.01
CA LYS A 30 -3.01 -10.99 -6.08
C LYS A 30 -2.72 -11.47 -4.66
N HIS A 31 -2.31 -12.72 -4.50
CA HIS A 31 -1.96 -13.28 -3.20
C HIS A 31 -0.83 -12.49 -2.50
N VAL A 32 0.22 -12.15 -3.23
CA VAL A 32 1.34 -11.35 -2.70
C VAL A 32 0.83 -9.97 -2.26
N VAL A 33 0.11 -9.26 -3.13
CA VAL A 33 -0.37 -7.89 -2.85
C VAL A 33 -1.34 -7.86 -1.67
N ASP A 34 -2.28 -8.80 -1.60
CA ASP A 34 -3.20 -8.95 -0.46
C ASP A 34 -2.45 -9.24 0.86
N THR A 35 -1.40 -10.06 0.80
CA THR A 35 -0.61 -10.43 1.97
C THR A 35 0.24 -9.27 2.48
N ILE A 36 1.03 -8.64 1.60
CA ILE A 36 1.96 -7.59 2.02
C ILE A 36 1.23 -6.34 2.50
N TYR A 37 0.07 -5.99 1.92
CA TYR A 37 -0.74 -4.84 2.35
C TYR A 37 -1.82 -5.18 3.38
N SER A 38 -1.86 -6.43 3.86
CA SER A 38 -2.65 -6.78 5.04
C SER A 38 -2.26 -5.89 6.22
N PRO A 39 -3.21 -5.49 7.09
CA PRO A 39 -2.90 -4.58 8.18
C PRO A 39 -1.75 -5.09 9.07
N LYS A 40 -1.77 -6.36 9.45
CA LYS A 40 -0.71 -6.95 10.27
C LYS A 40 0.66 -6.80 9.60
N SER A 41 0.83 -7.36 8.40
CA SER A 41 2.12 -7.37 7.71
C SER A 41 2.62 -5.97 7.37
N TYR A 42 1.73 -5.05 6.99
CA TYR A 42 2.14 -3.69 6.65
C TYR A 42 2.59 -2.89 7.89
N TYR A 43 1.81 -2.91 8.97
CA TYR A 43 2.15 -2.16 10.19
C TYR A 43 3.39 -2.73 10.89
N GLU A 44 3.59 -4.05 10.88
CA GLU A 44 4.82 -4.68 11.38
C GLU A 44 6.05 -4.22 10.58
N ARG A 45 5.95 -4.13 9.25
CA ARG A 45 7.03 -3.60 8.40
C ARG A 45 7.35 -2.14 8.70
N ILE A 46 6.35 -1.30 8.97
CA ILE A 46 6.60 0.09 9.40
C ILE A 46 7.40 0.09 10.70
N ILE A 47 6.98 -0.68 11.71
CA ILE A 47 7.70 -0.74 12.99
C ILE A 47 9.14 -1.21 12.79
N THR A 48 9.36 -2.26 11.98
CA THR A 48 10.70 -2.75 11.64
C THR A 48 11.56 -1.67 11.00
N PHE A 49 11.03 -0.96 10.01
CA PHE A 49 11.72 0.16 9.38
C PHE A 49 12.07 1.28 10.39
N LEU A 50 11.11 1.67 11.23
CA LEU A 50 11.30 2.76 12.20
C LEU A 50 12.24 2.42 13.37
N LYS A 51 12.53 1.14 13.62
CA LYS A 51 13.54 0.73 14.60
C LYS A 51 14.94 1.17 14.17
N GLU A 52 15.27 0.89 12.90
CA GLU A 52 16.58 1.18 12.30
C GLU A 52 16.68 2.60 11.74
N TYR A 53 15.55 3.24 11.43
CA TYR A 53 15.54 4.58 10.85
C TYR A 53 16.04 5.64 11.85
N GLU A 54 17.13 6.31 11.46
CA GLU A 54 17.65 7.50 12.13
C GLU A 54 17.25 8.74 11.33
N PRO A 55 16.34 9.59 11.84
CA PRO A 55 15.96 10.81 11.15
C PRO A 55 17.18 11.74 11.07
N GLY A 56 17.46 12.25 9.86
CA GLY A 56 18.48 13.29 9.64
C GLY A 56 18.23 14.56 10.45
N THR A 57 19.17 15.52 10.39
CA THR A 57 19.18 16.73 11.22
C THR A 57 17.83 17.44 11.32
N LYS A 58 17.57 17.98 12.53
CA LYS A 58 16.29 18.50 13.04
C LYS A 58 15.45 19.22 11.97
N THR A 59 14.52 18.52 11.32
CA THR A 59 13.43 19.18 10.60
C THR A 59 12.54 19.84 11.64
N LYS A 60 12.50 21.18 11.66
CA LYS A 60 11.55 21.91 12.52
C LYS A 60 10.15 21.55 12.06
N LEU A 61 9.39 20.86 12.91
CA LEU A 61 7.98 20.61 12.71
C LEU A 61 7.26 21.97 12.63
N LYS A 62 6.88 22.37 11.42
CA LYS A 62 6.01 23.54 11.21
C LYS A 62 4.58 23.08 11.48
N PHE A 63 4.07 23.44 12.65
CA PHE A 63 2.66 23.20 12.96
C PHE A 63 1.79 24.15 12.13
N SER A 64 0.87 23.58 11.37
CA SER A 64 -0.18 24.30 10.65
C SER A 64 -1.51 23.69 11.03
N LEU A 65 -2.55 24.52 11.10
CA LEU A 65 -3.93 24.06 11.34
C LEU A 65 -4.33 22.97 10.33
N LEU A 66 -3.85 23.06 9.08
CA LEU A 66 -4.07 22.05 8.05
C LEU A 66 -3.48 20.69 8.43
N HIS A 67 -2.29 20.66 9.03
CA HIS A 67 -1.68 19.40 9.49
C HIS A 67 -2.46 18.78 10.65
N LEU A 68 -2.97 19.61 11.57
CA LEU A 68 -3.82 19.14 12.66
C LEU A 68 -5.13 18.53 12.13
N ILE A 69 -5.80 19.23 11.21
CA ILE A 69 -7.03 18.74 10.57
C ILE A 69 -6.76 17.42 9.83
N ALA A 70 -5.66 17.32 9.09
CA ALA A 70 -5.26 16.09 8.40
C ALA A 70 -4.99 14.94 9.38
N LEU A 71 -4.35 15.22 10.52
CA LEU A 71 -4.10 14.23 11.57
C LEU A 71 -5.39 13.73 12.21
N VAL A 72 -6.33 14.62 12.55
CA VAL A 72 -7.62 14.24 13.13
C VAL A 72 -8.43 13.41 12.13
N ARG A 73 -8.51 13.84 10.87
CA ARG A 73 -9.22 13.11 9.81
C ARG A 73 -8.62 11.72 9.57
N SER A 74 -7.30 11.62 9.44
CA SER A 74 -6.61 10.34 9.25
C SER A 74 -6.77 9.43 10.46
N THR A 75 -6.69 9.95 11.68
CA THR A 75 -6.92 9.18 12.92
C THR A 75 -8.35 8.67 13.01
N TRP A 76 -9.35 9.46 12.63
CA TRP A 76 -10.74 9.00 12.58
C TRP A 76 -10.94 7.87 11.57
N VAL A 77 -10.39 8.02 10.36
CA VAL A 77 -10.52 6.99 9.32
C VAL A 77 -9.78 5.70 9.72
N LEU A 78 -8.50 5.80 10.08
CA LEU A 78 -7.63 4.64 10.34
C LEU A 78 -7.85 4.01 11.72
N GLY A 79 -8.09 4.85 12.74
CA GLY A 79 -8.18 4.42 14.13
C GLY A 79 -9.59 4.07 14.60
N VAL A 80 -10.63 4.46 13.86
CA VAL A 80 -12.03 4.16 14.22
C VAL A 80 -12.74 3.35 13.14
N LYS A 81 -12.75 3.84 11.89
CA LYS A 81 -13.55 3.21 10.81
C LYS A 81 -12.89 1.99 10.15
N GLU A 82 -11.57 1.95 10.07
CA GLU A 82 -10.86 0.91 9.30
C GLU A 82 -10.72 -0.42 10.06
N LYS A 83 -10.66 -1.55 9.32
CA LYS A 83 -10.58 -2.91 9.89
C LYS A 83 -9.28 -3.18 10.66
N GLY A 84 -8.19 -2.54 10.26
CA GLY A 84 -6.86 -2.60 10.86
C GLY A 84 -6.59 -1.61 11.98
N ARG A 85 -7.63 -1.01 12.58
CA ARG A 85 -7.52 -0.02 13.68
C ARG A 85 -6.66 -0.47 14.85
N MET A 86 -6.69 -1.76 15.22
CA MET A 86 -5.84 -2.28 16.30
C MET A 86 -4.35 -2.14 15.98
N TYR A 87 -3.96 -2.44 14.74
CA TYR A 87 -2.58 -2.32 14.29
C TYR A 87 -2.17 -0.85 14.14
N TYR A 88 -3.10 0.00 13.72
CA TYR A 88 -2.91 1.46 13.73
C TYR A 88 -2.60 1.98 15.12
N TRP A 89 -3.42 1.66 16.13
CA TRP A 89 -3.18 2.11 17.51
C TRP A 89 -1.90 1.51 18.11
N LYS A 90 -1.56 0.27 17.76
CA LYS A 90 -0.27 -0.33 18.12
C LYS A 90 0.91 0.47 17.54
N LEU A 91 0.84 0.86 16.28
CA LEU A 91 1.86 1.71 15.65
C LEU A 91 1.94 3.07 16.35
N VAL A 92 0.81 3.75 16.54
CA VAL A 92 0.76 5.08 17.18
C VAL A 92 1.37 5.03 18.58
N ALA A 93 0.94 4.09 19.42
CA ALA A 93 1.45 3.94 20.78
C ALA A 93 2.96 3.61 20.76
N TRP A 94 3.38 2.67 19.91
CA TRP A 94 4.79 2.30 19.80
C TRP A 94 5.66 3.47 19.35
N THR A 95 5.24 4.23 18.33
CA THR A 95 6.01 5.36 17.82
C THR A 95 6.11 6.48 18.86
N LEU A 96 5.02 6.82 19.53
CA LEU A 96 5.03 7.86 20.58
C LEU A 96 5.92 7.49 21.77
N LEU A 97 5.95 6.20 22.16
CA LEU A 97 6.74 5.71 23.29
C LEU A 97 8.22 5.47 22.96
N LYS A 98 8.55 5.02 21.74
CA LYS A 98 9.91 4.55 21.40
C LYS A 98 10.66 5.45 20.42
N LYS A 99 9.96 6.11 19.50
CA LYS A 99 10.55 6.90 18.41
C LYS A 99 9.72 8.18 18.12
N PRO A 100 9.42 9.05 19.10
CA PRO A 100 8.50 10.18 18.91
C PRO A 100 8.90 11.14 17.77
N LYS A 101 10.20 11.26 17.50
CA LYS A 101 10.73 12.07 16.37
C LYS A 101 10.27 11.57 15.00
N THR A 102 9.91 10.30 14.86
CA THR A 102 9.44 9.71 13.60
C THR A 102 7.92 9.66 13.49
N PHE A 103 7.20 10.25 14.46
CA PHE A 103 5.73 10.26 14.46
C PHE A 103 5.12 10.77 13.15
N PRO A 104 5.54 11.93 12.58
CA PRO A 104 5.00 12.41 11.31
C PRO A 104 5.21 11.40 10.16
N LEU A 105 6.37 10.76 10.11
CA LEU A 105 6.68 9.74 9.11
C LEU A 105 5.82 8.49 9.30
N SER A 106 5.62 8.04 10.54
CA SER A 106 4.77 6.90 10.86
C SER A 106 3.31 7.13 10.42
N MET A 107 2.80 8.34 10.58
CA MET A 107 1.46 8.72 10.15
C MET A 107 1.34 8.75 8.62
N THR A 108 2.34 9.31 7.93
CA THR A 108 2.41 9.27 6.46
C THR A 108 2.40 7.83 5.95
N LEU A 109 3.22 6.94 6.53
CA LEU A 109 3.27 5.53 6.16
C LEU A 109 1.94 4.82 6.45
N ALA A 110 1.28 5.10 7.58
CA ALA A 110 -0.03 4.52 7.89
C ALA A 110 -1.10 4.92 6.85
N VAL A 111 -1.12 6.18 6.43
CA VAL A 111 -2.02 6.67 5.37
C VAL A 111 -1.70 6.00 4.02
N GLN A 112 -0.41 5.90 3.64
CA GLN A 112 0.01 5.17 2.44
C GLN A 112 -0.43 3.70 2.48
N GLY A 113 -0.28 3.02 3.61
CA GLY A 113 -0.73 1.64 3.80
C GLY A 113 -2.23 1.45 3.58
N PHE A 114 -3.03 2.42 4.00
CA PHE A 114 -4.46 2.42 3.71
C PHE A 114 -4.73 2.56 2.20
N HIS A 115 -4.03 3.47 1.52
CA HIS A 115 -4.14 3.60 0.07
C HIS A 115 -3.75 2.32 -0.66
N PHE A 116 -2.61 1.71 -0.31
CA PHE A 116 -2.18 0.45 -0.93
C PHE A 116 -3.18 -0.68 -0.70
N ARG A 117 -3.80 -0.77 0.48
CA ARG A 117 -4.86 -1.75 0.72
C ARG A 117 -6.11 -1.50 -0.13
N LYS A 118 -6.47 -0.23 -0.34
CA LYS A 118 -7.57 0.13 -1.24
C LYS A 118 -7.25 -0.21 -2.69
N VAL A 119 -6.03 0.01 -3.13
CA VAL A 119 -5.56 -0.43 -4.46
C VAL A 119 -5.59 -1.95 -4.56
N ALA A 120 -5.03 -2.68 -3.59
CA ALA A 120 -5.07 -4.14 -3.53
C ALA A 120 -6.50 -4.70 -3.64
N GLN A 121 -7.45 -4.09 -2.92
CA GLN A 121 -8.87 -4.47 -2.99
C GLN A 121 -9.50 -4.28 -4.38
N LYS A 122 -8.99 -3.35 -5.19
CA LYS A 122 -9.46 -3.11 -6.56
C LYS A 122 -8.90 -4.13 -7.56
N ILE A 123 -7.85 -4.86 -7.20
CA ILE A 123 -7.28 -5.97 -8.00
C ILE A 123 -8.22 -7.19 -7.88
N ARG A 124 -9.43 -7.06 -8.44
CA ARG A 124 -10.55 -8.00 -8.28
C ARG A 124 -11.31 -8.36 -9.55
N ALA A 125 -10.98 -7.79 -10.71
CA ALA A 125 -11.58 -8.30 -11.95
C ALA A 125 -10.96 -9.66 -12.32
N PRO A 126 -11.72 -10.63 -12.85
CA PRO A 126 -11.12 -11.72 -13.59
C PRO A 126 -10.29 -11.05 -14.68
N PHE A 127 -8.97 -11.25 -14.62
CA PHE A 127 -8.10 -10.73 -15.65
C PHE A 127 -8.57 -11.35 -16.95
N THR A 128 -9.22 -10.53 -17.79
CA THR A 128 -9.72 -10.98 -19.08
C THR A 128 -8.54 -11.53 -19.83
N SER A 129 -8.68 -12.78 -20.30
CA SER A 129 -7.75 -13.47 -21.18
C SER A 129 -7.09 -12.47 -22.13
N GLY A 130 -5.76 -12.55 -22.21
CA GLY A 130 -4.88 -11.56 -22.82
C GLY A 130 -5.33 -10.99 -24.16
N VAL A 131 -4.72 -9.84 -24.49
CA VAL A 131 -4.79 -9.13 -25.78
C VAL A 131 -5.56 -9.89 -26.87
N PRO A 132 -6.75 -9.39 -27.30
CA PRO A 132 -7.50 -10.01 -28.40
C PRO A 132 -6.59 -10.18 -29.62
N GLY A 133 -6.25 -11.43 -29.97
CA GLY A 133 -5.42 -11.73 -31.15
C GLY A 133 -4.37 -12.83 -30.97
N TRP A 134 -3.96 -13.17 -29.75
CA TRP A 134 -2.88 -14.16 -29.52
C TRP A 134 -3.36 -15.61 -29.31
N SER A 135 -4.67 -15.84 -29.19
CA SER A 135 -5.24 -17.18 -29.03
C SER A 135 -5.25 -18.04 -30.31
N LYS A 136 -4.83 -17.50 -31.46
CA LYS A 136 -4.83 -18.22 -32.75
C LYS A 136 -3.48 -18.81 -33.18
N GLN A 137 -2.44 -18.76 -32.34
CA GLN A 137 -1.09 -19.22 -32.72
C GLN A 137 -0.61 -20.48 -32.00
N GLN A 138 -1.49 -21.17 -31.27
CA GLN A 138 -1.17 -22.42 -30.57
C GLN A 138 -2.20 -23.52 -30.87
N SER A 139 -2.48 -23.75 -32.15
CA SER A 139 -3.21 -24.92 -32.66
C SER A 139 -2.44 -25.54 -33.81
#